data_AF-A0AAW1ZSI6-F1
#
_entry.id   AF-A0AAW1ZSI6-F1
#
_cell.length_a   1.000
_cell.length_b   1.000
_cell.length_c   1.000
_cell.angle_alpha   90.00
_cell.angle_beta   90.00
_cell.angle_gamma   90.00
#
_symmetry.space_group_name_H-M   'P 1'
#
loop_
_entity.id
_entity.type
_entity.pdbx_description
1 polymer ?
#
loop_
_entity_poly.entity_id
_entity_poly.type
_entity_poly.pdbx_seq_one_letter_code
_entity_poly.pdbx_strand_id
1 'polypeptide(L)'
;MAAADLLCESLFCWLENRKKCADKLSEMAEELENVHWGSNIVQVFGAATSVLSLSGAAVATFLTGGVAFPVFAVAAAAAGGAAAGTVISVTSTLVEAGISSCTFNKAIELIKEDEKVGKSIQKQLQVLKNRCGGTQLGDHADELECEVVTHLMCALARRNNTHVPLDFLRDFNRATFYRHMTPGGVAPVEAESFIFQALCLVGVGVITGSLKVSAKELVKDIGRISIKTGSRILGAIGFGLCLYDLIAKSAELIKGNNVTEASKILRDSAREILEGQQKLKKQLDGMHEIIQKLFKMKNLITNLGGYSLSMNENGRNVVAYIRGTCRDNKVVSWLQGVTHQNEFLNLLRFCMEGLSPILNKYDSSHIHIPEHLTRPDGRHIDIVIVAHGRIVDQFMPAGFLVPKPTIRDTILYSPWNCFINSNAAFGIAQGNIQVEDRELCNMRNRVYCDPYPLPNHWNSMQGSRHNIPLILLSPVTPEQKVWKLFQKLWKNRGLNIKDRVIFPYLVPQDQVDAYGEIPLLILISAISVILLVHGKTATVHLAACLGRARSPAMPEEWRRQYAYTSDQTYMTVNLRDKRNVNMDLLRALRLLFDSQEP
;
A
#
# COMPACT_ATOMS: atom_id res chain seq x y z
N MET A 1 -3.23 -1.88 22.22
CA MET A 1 -2.82 -3.27 21.91
C MET A 1 -3.97 -4.24 22.12
N ALA A 2 -4.32 -4.69 23.34
CA ALA A 2 -5.30 -5.76 23.61
C ALA A 2 -6.59 -5.83 22.75
N ALA A 3 -7.19 -4.69 22.37
CA ALA A 3 -8.36 -4.67 21.48
C ALA A 3 -8.08 -5.23 20.07
N ALA A 4 -6.88 -5.01 19.53
CA ALA A 4 -6.45 -5.53 18.24
C ALA A 4 -6.05 -7.01 18.31
N ASP A 5 -5.52 -7.46 19.45
CA ASP A 5 -5.24 -8.87 19.70
C ASP A 5 -6.55 -9.67 19.75
N LEU A 6 -7.54 -9.19 20.53
CA LEU A 6 -8.88 -9.76 20.57
C LEU A 6 -9.59 -9.75 19.20
N LEU A 7 -9.39 -8.68 18.41
CA LEU A 7 -9.89 -8.59 17.04
C LEU A 7 -9.27 -9.65 16.13
N CYS A 8 -7.95 -9.83 16.20
CA CYS A 8 -7.23 -10.85 15.44
C CYS A 8 -7.70 -12.27 15.80
N GLU A 9 -7.76 -12.60 17.10
CA GLU A 9 -8.29 -13.88 17.58
C GLU A 9 -9.73 -14.13 17.10
N SER A 10 -10.59 -13.12 17.17
CA SER A 10 -12.00 -13.25 16.76
C SER A 10 -12.13 -13.43 15.25
N LEU A 11 -11.30 -12.77 14.43
CA LEU A 11 -11.25 -12.99 12.97
C LEU A 11 -10.84 -14.42 12.62
N PHE A 12 -9.82 -14.98 13.29
CA PHE A 12 -9.41 -16.37 13.05
C PHE A 12 -10.45 -17.40 13.56
N CYS A 13 -11.10 -17.13 14.70
CA CYS A 13 -12.21 -17.94 15.20
C CYS A 13 -13.40 -17.93 14.21
N TRP A 14 -13.74 -16.77 13.66
CA TRP A 14 -14.78 -16.62 12.65
C TRP A 14 -14.46 -17.33 11.34
N LEU A 15 -13.20 -17.25 10.86
CA LEU A 15 -12.75 -18.01 9.68
C LEU A 15 -12.89 -19.53 9.85
N GLU A 16 -12.73 -20.06 11.07
CA GLU A 16 -12.93 -21.48 11.37
C GLU A 16 -14.43 -21.83 11.48
N ASN A 17 -15.23 -20.96 12.10
CA ASN A 17 -16.69 -21.15 12.17
C ASN A 17 -17.34 -21.11 10.78
N ARG A 18 -16.92 -20.19 9.90
CA ARG A 18 -17.40 -20.12 8.51
C ARG A 18 -17.10 -21.39 7.72
N LYS A 19 -15.93 -21.98 7.92
CA LYS A 19 -15.57 -23.28 7.33
C LYS A 19 -16.54 -24.38 7.80
N LYS A 20 -16.72 -24.54 9.12
CA LYS A 20 -17.66 -25.52 9.69
C LYS A 20 -19.11 -25.31 9.22
N CYS A 21 -19.54 -24.06 9.08
CA CYS A 21 -20.85 -23.73 8.52
C CYS A 21 -20.98 -24.24 7.08
N ALA A 22 -19.97 -23.98 6.22
CA ALA A 22 -19.98 -24.46 4.85
C ALA A 22 -19.95 -25.99 4.75
N ASP A 23 -19.14 -26.65 5.58
CA ASP A 23 -19.09 -28.12 5.67
C ASP A 23 -20.51 -28.68 5.99
N LYS A 24 -21.23 -28.07 6.95
CA LYS A 24 -22.62 -28.45 7.27
C LYS A 24 -23.67 -28.07 6.23
N LEU A 25 -23.50 -26.97 5.50
CA LEU A 25 -24.37 -26.63 4.37
C LEU A 25 -24.20 -27.64 3.21
N SER A 26 -22.99 -28.17 2.99
CA SER A 26 -22.75 -29.26 2.03
C SER A 26 -23.38 -30.57 2.50
N GLU A 27 -23.19 -30.94 3.78
CA GLU A 27 -23.80 -32.14 4.38
C GLU A 27 -25.33 -32.11 4.27
N MET A 28 -25.96 -30.96 4.52
CA MET A 28 -27.41 -30.76 4.29
C MET A 28 -27.80 -30.91 2.81
N ALA A 29 -27.00 -30.40 1.86
CA ALA A 29 -27.26 -30.56 0.44
C ALA A 29 -27.21 -32.05 0.01
N GLU A 30 -26.24 -32.79 0.54
CA GLU A 30 -26.08 -34.23 0.32
C GLU A 30 -27.21 -35.05 0.97
N GLU A 31 -27.62 -34.72 2.21
CA GLU A 31 -28.79 -35.34 2.86
C GLU A 31 -30.06 -35.17 2.02
N LEU A 32 -30.33 -33.95 1.52
CA LEU A 32 -31.50 -33.64 0.70
C LEU A 32 -31.52 -34.42 -0.63
N GLU A 33 -30.37 -34.57 -1.28
CA GLU A 33 -30.27 -35.37 -2.50
C GLU A 33 -30.46 -36.87 -2.22
N ASN A 34 -29.79 -37.42 -1.21
CA ASN A 34 -29.91 -38.82 -0.84
C ASN A 34 -31.35 -39.20 -0.47
N VAL A 35 -32.06 -38.31 0.23
CA VAL A 35 -33.48 -38.48 0.56
C VAL A 35 -34.37 -38.44 -0.70
N HIS A 36 -34.09 -37.54 -1.65
CA HIS A 36 -34.82 -37.49 -2.93
C HIS A 36 -34.63 -38.77 -3.75
N TRP A 37 -33.38 -39.25 -3.89
CA TRP A 37 -33.09 -40.53 -4.55
C TRP A 37 -33.75 -41.72 -3.84
N GLY A 38 -33.72 -41.77 -2.51
CA GLY A 38 -34.41 -42.79 -1.73
C GLY A 38 -35.93 -42.82 -1.96
N SER A 39 -36.58 -41.65 -2.01
CA SER A 39 -38.01 -41.56 -2.32
C SER A 39 -38.37 -42.00 -3.75
N ASN A 40 -37.51 -41.71 -4.73
CA ASN A 40 -37.71 -42.13 -6.11
C ASN A 40 -37.54 -43.66 -6.29
N ILE A 41 -36.69 -44.32 -5.50
CA ILE A 41 -36.52 -45.78 -5.52
C ILE A 41 -37.73 -46.51 -4.91
N VAL A 42 -38.38 -45.94 -3.89
CA VAL A 42 -39.56 -46.53 -3.24
C VAL A 42 -40.86 -46.33 -4.05
N GLN A 43 -40.87 -45.47 -5.07
CA GLN A 43 -42.03 -45.27 -5.96
C GLN A 43 -42.06 -46.13 -7.24
N VAL A 44 -41.13 -47.08 -7.42
CA VAL A 44 -41.14 -48.00 -8.58
C VAL A 44 -41.75 -49.37 -8.22
N PHE A 45 -43.02 -49.37 -7.79
CA PHE A 45 -43.99 -50.47 -8.01
C PHE A 45 -45.38 -50.05 -7.50
N GLY A 46 -46.26 -49.51 -8.37
CA GLY A 46 -47.67 -49.28 -7.98
C GLY A 46 -48.47 -48.22 -8.76
N ALA A 47 -48.91 -48.57 -9.97
CA ALA A 47 -49.98 -47.92 -10.75
C ALA A 47 -49.75 -46.47 -11.26
N ALA A 48 -50.45 -46.12 -12.34
CA ALA A 48 -50.20 -44.95 -13.19
C ALA A 48 -51.45 -44.06 -13.38
N THR A 49 -51.29 -43.03 -14.22
CA THR A 49 -52.24 -41.93 -14.57
C THR A 49 -52.27 -40.78 -13.55
N SER A 50 -52.21 -39.50 -13.96
CA SER A 50 -52.22 -38.90 -15.31
C SER A 50 -51.28 -37.68 -15.43
N VAL A 51 -50.92 -37.34 -16.67
CA VAL A 51 -50.13 -36.15 -17.02
C VAL A 51 -51.02 -34.91 -17.00
N LEU A 52 -50.61 -33.85 -16.30
CA LEU A 52 -51.02 -32.48 -16.63
C LEU A 52 -49.95 -31.46 -16.21
N SER A 53 -49.35 -30.82 -17.22
CA SER A 53 -48.42 -29.71 -17.06
C SER A 53 -49.17 -28.37 -16.94
N LEU A 54 -48.75 -27.51 -16.01
CA LEU A 54 -49.07 -26.09 -16.07
C LEU A 54 -47.83 -25.23 -15.79
N SER A 55 -47.26 -24.70 -16.87
CA SER A 55 -46.26 -23.64 -16.88
C SER A 55 -46.65 -22.57 -17.90
N GLY A 56 -46.56 -21.30 -17.50
CA GLY A 56 -47.01 -20.12 -18.28
C GLY A 56 -48.47 -19.75 -18.05
N ALA A 57 -48.90 -18.48 -18.05
CA ALA A 57 -48.17 -17.20 -18.22
C ALA A 57 -49.00 -16.07 -17.50
N ALA A 58 -48.64 -14.78 -17.42
CA ALA A 58 -47.61 -14.03 -18.15
C ALA A 58 -46.94 -12.92 -17.27
N VAL A 59 -46.70 -11.74 -17.85
CA VAL A 59 -45.84 -10.64 -17.37
C VAL A 59 -46.57 -9.27 -17.44
N ALA A 60 -46.34 -8.43 -16.40
CA ALA A 60 -46.38 -6.96 -16.35
C ALA A 60 -47.70 -6.15 -16.45
N THR A 61 -47.90 -5.29 -15.45
CA THR A 61 -48.20 -3.86 -15.64
C THR A 61 -47.48 -3.03 -14.54
N PHE A 62 -47.11 -1.78 -14.83
CA PHE A 62 -46.28 -0.91 -13.99
C PHE A 62 -47.12 0.12 -13.19
N LEU A 63 -46.57 0.60 -12.06
CA LEU A 63 -46.89 1.85 -11.33
C LEU A 63 -48.29 2.02 -10.68
N THR A 64 -48.31 1.93 -9.34
CA THR A 64 -48.81 2.96 -8.39
C THR A 64 -48.22 2.60 -7.02
N GLY A 65 -47.66 3.51 -6.23
CA GLY A 65 -48.42 4.45 -5.39
C GLY A 65 -48.72 3.80 -4.03
N GLY A 66 -47.72 3.63 -3.17
CA GLY A 66 -47.84 2.76 -1.98
C GLY A 66 -48.35 3.43 -0.70
N VAL A 67 -48.99 2.65 0.18
CA VAL A 67 -49.20 2.95 1.62
C VAL A 67 -49.27 1.63 2.44
N ALA A 68 -48.70 1.65 3.65
CA ALA A 68 -48.97 0.82 4.86
C ALA A 68 -49.01 -0.74 4.83
N PHE A 69 -48.08 -1.35 5.59
CA PHE A 69 -48.24 -2.31 6.73
C PHE A 69 -49.15 -3.59 6.60
N PRO A 70 -48.98 -4.65 7.45
CA PRO A 70 -48.24 -4.69 8.71
C PRO A 70 -47.21 -5.81 8.95
N VAL A 71 -46.38 -5.52 9.95
CA VAL A 71 -45.44 -6.35 10.71
C VAL A 71 -45.92 -7.78 11.06
N PHE A 72 -45.02 -8.75 10.97
CA PHE A 72 -45.12 -10.03 11.71
C PHE A 72 -45.04 -9.78 13.22
N ALA A 73 -46.19 -9.83 13.89
CA ALA A 73 -46.27 -9.93 15.34
C ALA A 73 -46.67 -11.37 15.71
N VAL A 74 -45.70 -12.16 16.20
CA VAL A 74 -46.02 -13.41 16.91
C VAL A 74 -46.47 -13.03 18.32
N ALA A 75 -47.77 -13.06 18.55
CA ALA A 75 -48.38 -13.02 19.87
C ALA A 75 -49.36 -14.20 19.97
N ALA A 76 -49.21 -15.02 21.01
CA ALA A 76 -50.02 -16.21 21.21
C ALA A 76 -51.25 -15.96 22.10
N ALA A 77 -52.19 -16.91 22.01
CA ALA A 77 -53.24 -17.29 22.97
C ALA A 77 -54.68 -16.75 22.77
N ALA A 78 -55.61 -17.73 22.64
CA ALA A 78 -57.04 -17.76 23.05
C ALA A 78 -58.01 -16.72 22.44
N ALA A 79 -59.19 -17.08 21.91
CA ALA A 79 -60.13 -18.13 22.31
C ALA A 79 -61.21 -18.44 21.24
N GLY A 80 -61.71 -19.69 21.24
CA GLY A 80 -63.12 -20.04 20.93
C GLY A 80 -63.65 -19.97 19.48
N GLY A 81 -64.03 -21.12 18.91
CA GLY A 81 -64.89 -21.18 17.71
C GLY A 81 -64.63 -22.43 16.85
N ALA A 82 -65.58 -23.36 16.82
CA ALA A 82 -65.41 -24.64 16.13
C ALA A 82 -65.87 -24.59 14.67
N ALA A 83 -65.09 -25.20 13.77
CA ALA A 83 -65.57 -25.73 12.49
C ALA A 83 -64.76 -27.00 12.16
N ALA A 84 -65.43 -28.15 12.07
CA ALA A 84 -64.78 -29.41 11.77
C ALA A 84 -64.43 -29.49 10.28
N GLY A 85 -63.17 -29.77 9.97
CA GLY A 85 -62.68 -30.00 8.61
C GLY A 85 -61.38 -30.78 8.68
N THR A 86 -61.47 -32.10 8.49
CA THR A 86 -60.33 -33.02 8.62
C THR A 86 -59.36 -32.82 7.44
N VAL A 87 -58.38 -31.92 7.60
CA VAL A 87 -57.27 -31.80 6.66
C VAL A 87 -56.36 -33.01 6.86
N ILE A 88 -56.36 -33.93 5.89
CA ILE A 88 -55.41 -35.04 5.87
C ILE A 88 -54.01 -34.45 5.65
N SER A 89 -53.19 -34.52 6.69
CA SER A 89 -51.80 -34.08 6.65
C SER A 89 -50.96 -35.03 5.79
N VAL A 90 -50.80 -34.69 4.52
CA VAL A 90 -49.65 -35.13 3.71
C VAL A 90 -48.63 -33.99 3.62
N THR A 91 -48.33 -33.38 4.77
CA THR A 91 -46.98 -32.86 5.02
C THR A 91 -46.08 -34.08 5.06
N SER A 92 -45.39 -34.36 3.95
CA SER A 92 -44.67 -35.62 3.80
C SER A 92 -43.62 -35.78 4.90
N THR A 93 -43.45 -37.03 5.36
CA THR A 93 -42.42 -37.40 6.35
C THR A 93 -41.00 -37.01 5.88
N LEU A 94 -40.78 -36.79 4.57
CA LEU A 94 -39.56 -36.18 4.04
C LEU A 94 -39.32 -34.75 4.56
N VAL A 95 -40.36 -33.90 4.63
CA VAL A 95 -40.23 -32.51 5.09
C VAL A 95 -39.95 -32.46 6.60
N GLU A 96 -40.60 -33.31 7.38
CA GLU A 96 -40.33 -33.39 8.83
C GLU A 96 -38.97 -34.05 9.12
N ALA A 97 -38.58 -35.11 8.41
CA ALA A 97 -37.25 -35.73 8.59
C ALA A 97 -36.10 -34.81 8.14
N GLY A 98 -36.28 -34.08 7.03
CA GLY A 98 -35.28 -33.15 6.52
C GLY A 98 -35.10 -31.89 7.38
N ILE A 99 -36.19 -31.33 7.92
CA ILE A 99 -36.12 -30.12 8.75
C ILE A 99 -35.80 -30.44 10.23
N SER A 100 -36.15 -31.62 10.73
CA SER A 100 -35.75 -32.09 12.07
C SER A 100 -34.37 -32.77 12.11
N SER A 101 -33.68 -32.89 10.97
CA SER A 101 -32.36 -33.53 10.89
C SER A 101 -31.38 -32.94 11.92
N CYS A 102 -30.57 -33.83 12.50
CA CYS A 102 -29.54 -33.44 13.45
C CYS A 102 -28.55 -32.43 12.84
N THR A 103 -28.34 -32.52 11.52
CA THR A 103 -27.46 -31.67 10.72
C THR A 103 -28.04 -30.27 10.55
N PHE A 104 -29.35 -30.15 10.29
CA PHE A 104 -30.03 -28.85 10.19
C PHE A 104 -29.97 -28.07 11.52
N ASN A 105 -30.21 -28.75 12.65
CA ASN A 105 -30.10 -28.14 13.97
C ASN A 105 -28.65 -27.72 14.30
N LYS A 106 -27.65 -28.56 14.00
CA LYS A 106 -26.22 -28.21 14.14
C LYS A 106 -25.82 -27.02 13.28
N ALA A 107 -26.34 -26.90 12.05
CA ALA A 107 -26.09 -25.74 11.20
C ALA A 107 -26.65 -24.45 11.82
N ILE A 108 -27.86 -24.48 12.38
CA ILE A 108 -28.46 -23.35 13.10
C ILE A 108 -27.63 -22.97 14.34
N GLU A 109 -27.09 -23.93 15.09
CA GLU A 109 -26.21 -23.65 16.23
C GLU A 109 -24.89 -22.99 15.80
N LEU A 110 -24.21 -23.53 14.79
CA LEU A 110 -22.99 -22.93 14.23
C LEU A 110 -23.22 -21.51 13.70
N ILE A 111 -24.40 -21.23 13.12
CA ILE A 111 -24.78 -19.88 12.66
C ILE A 111 -24.98 -18.91 13.83
N LYS A 112 -25.57 -19.36 14.95
CA LYS A 112 -25.66 -18.54 16.18
C LYS A 112 -24.28 -18.21 16.73
N GLU A 113 -23.36 -19.18 16.70
CA GLU A 113 -21.97 -18.96 17.10
C GLU A 113 -21.25 -18.00 16.16
N ASP A 114 -21.39 -18.16 14.84
CA ASP A 114 -20.83 -17.26 13.83
C ASP A 114 -21.34 -15.82 14.00
N GLU A 115 -22.65 -15.62 14.17
CA GLU A 115 -23.25 -14.31 14.43
C GLU A 115 -22.70 -13.68 15.73
N LYS A 116 -22.54 -14.48 16.79
CA LYS A 116 -21.96 -14.03 18.06
C LYS A 116 -20.51 -13.58 17.89
N VAL A 117 -19.69 -14.32 17.13
CA VAL A 117 -18.31 -13.93 16.83
C VAL A 117 -18.27 -12.70 15.91
N GLY A 118 -19.13 -12.63 14.88
CA GLY A 118 -19.25 -11.47 13.99
C GLY A 118 -19.61 -10.17 14.74
N LYS A 119 -20.57 -10.23 15.66
CA LYS A 119 -20.89 -9.11 16.59
C LYS A 119 -19.72 -8.75 17.49
N SER A 120 -18.93 -9.74 17.94
CA SER A 120 -17.71 -9.49 18.71
C SER A 120 -16.65 -8.76 17.88
N ILE A 121 -16.41 -9.19 16.63
CA ILE A 121 -15.48 -8.53 15.69
C ILE A 121 -15.93 -7.08 15.45
N GLN A 122 -17.21 -6.85 15.15
CA GLN A 122 -17.74 -5.50 14.94
C GLN A 122 -17.53 -4.61 16.18
N LYS A 123 -17.82 -5.13 17.38
CA LYS A 123 -17.60 -4.42 18.66
C LYS A 123 -16.12 -4.13 18.90
N GLN A 124 -15.24 -5.10 18.68
CA GLN A 124 -13.79 -4.94 18.88
C GLN A 124 -13.19 -3.97 17.86
N LEU A 125 -13.64 -4.00 16.61
CA LEU A 125 -13.24 -3.05 15.59
C LEU A 125 -13.70 -1.63 15.95
N GLN A 126 -14.93 -1.45 16.46
CA GLN A 126 -15.37 -0.14 16.93
C GLN A 126 -14.60 0.32 18.18
N VAL A 127 -14.28 -0.56 19.12
CA VAL A 127 -13.40 -0.25 20.26
C VAL A 127 -11.99 0.12 19.79
N LEU A 128 -11.46 -0.56 18.76
CA LEU A 128 -10.16 -0.25 18.18
C LEU A 128 -10.19 1.13 17.48
N LYS A 129 -11.21 1.41 16.65
CA LYS A 129 -11.44 2.74 16.06
C LYS A 129 -11.52 3.83 17.13
N ASN A 130 -12.36 3.65 18.16
CA ASN A 130 -12.51 4.65 19.22
C ASN A 130 -11.20 4.89 19.98
N ARG A 131 -10.36 3.86 20.14
CA ARG A 131 -9.02 3.99 20.75
C ARG A 131 -8.02 4.68 19.82
N CYS A 132 -8.11 4.45 18.52
CA CYS A 132 -7.25 5.11 17.54
C CYS A 132 -7.65 6.58 17.37
N GLY A 133 -8.95 6.89 17.19
CA GLY A 133 -9.43 8.26 17.00
C GLY A 133 -9.52 9.11 18.26
N GLY A 134 -9.52 8.51 19.46
CA GLY A 134 -9.54 9.25 20.73
C GLY A 134 -8.25 10.02 21.04
N THR A 135 -7.16 9.76 20.33
CA THR A 135 -5.85 10.44 20.48
C THR A 135 -5.68 11.56 19.46
N GLN A 136 -6.32 12.71 19.70
CA GLN A 136 -6.08 14.01 19.03
C GLN A 136 -5.95 13.98 17.49
N LEU A 137 -6.68 13.07 16.85
CA LEU A 137 -6.73 12.98 15.40
C LEU A 137 -7.85 13.87 14.89
N GLY A 138 -7.48 14.88 14.12
CA GLY A 138 -8.43 15.74 13.41
C GLY A 138 -9.25 14.98 12.36
N ASP A 139 -10.04 15.68 11.56
CA ASP A 139 -11.05 15.14 10.63
C ASP A 139 -10.51 14.32 9.42
N HIS A 140 -9.38 13.64 9.57
CA HIS A 140 -8.71 12.85 8.53
C HIS A 140 -8.99 11.36 8.71
N ALA A 141 -10.08 10.88 8.11
CA ALA A 141 -10.52 9.48 8.17
C ALA A 141 -9.42 8.47 7.76
N ASP A 142 -8.58 8.83 6.79
CA ASP A 142 -7.47 8.01 6.29
C ASP A 142 -6.43 7.67 7.39
N GLU A 143 -6.21 8.58 8.35
CA GLU A 143 -5.26 8.37 9.44
C GLU A 143 -5.80 7.36 10.47
N LEU A 144 -7.11 7.43 10.73
CA LEU A 144 -7.81 6.47 11.59
C LEU A 144 -7.74 5.05 11.00
N GLU A 145 -7.95 4.90 9.69
CA GLU A 145 -7.80 3.60 9.02
C GLU A 145 -6.35 3.11 9.09
N CYS A 146 -5.37 3.97 8.81
CA CYS A 146 -3.94 3.63 8.88
C CYS A 146 -3.52 3.11 10.27
N GLU A 147 -3.96 3.77 11.35
CA GLU A 147 -3.64 3.37 12.72
C GLU A 147 -4.35 2.06 13.13
N VAL A 148 -5.61 1.86 12.69
CA VAL A 148 -6.35 0.59 12.88
C VAL A 148 -5.62 -0.57 12.19
N VAL A 149 -5.19 -0.40 10.93
CA VAL A 149 -4.44 -1.45 10.22
C VAL A 149 -3.08 -1.71 10.87
N THR A 150 -2.37 -0.66 11.30
CA THR A 150 -1.11 -0.77 12.05
C THR A 150 -1.26 -1.62 13.30
N HIS A 151 -2.32 -1.38 14.09
CA HIS A 151 -2.60 -2.17 15.27
C HIS A 151 -2.97 -3.63 14.93
N LEU A 152 -3.73 -3.89 13.87
CA LEU A 152 -4.07 -5.25 13.44
C LEU A 152 -2.83 -6.01 12.91
N MET A 153 -1.98 -5.37 12.12
CA MET A 153 -0.71 -5.94 11.65
C MET A 153 0.20 -6.30 12.84
N CYS A 154 0.26 -5.45 13.85
CA CYS A 154 1.02 -5.72 15.07
C CYS A 154 0.45 -6.89 15.89
N ALA A 155 -0.88 -7.06 15.92
CA ALA A 155 -1.54 -8.22 16.53
C ALA A 155 -1.32 -9.52 15.74
N LEU A 156 -1.45 -9.46 14.41
CA LEU A 156 -1.18 -10.57 13.49
C LEU A 156 0.28 -11.05 13.56
N ALA A 157 1.23 -10.13 13.73
CA ALA A 157 2.62 -10.45 13.99
C ALA A 157 2.80 -11.19 15.33
N ARG A 158 2.22 -10.68 16.42
CA ARG A 158 2.23 -11.33 17.75
C ARG A 158 1.63 -12.73 17.74
N ARG A 159 0.47 -12.92 17.10
CA ARG A 159 -0.20 -14.23 16.98
C ARG A 159 0.70 -15.30 16.35
N ASN A 160 1.56 -14.89 15.43
CA ASN A 160 2.54 -15.75 14.76
C ASN A 160 3.95 -15.62 15.37
N ASN A 161 4.04 -15.35 16.67
CA ASN A 161 5.29 -15.26 17.46
C ASN A 161 6.36 -14.29 16.90
N THR A 162 5.96 -13.33 16.07
CA THR A 162 6.86 -12.33 15.47
C THR A 162 6.70 -11.00 16.20
N HIS A 163 7.65 -10.66 17.07
CA HIS A 163 7.63 -9.37 17.76
C HIS A 163 8.14 -8.25 16.85
N VAL A 164 7.22 -7.41 16.37
CA VAL A 164 7.54 -6.23 15.56
C VAL A 164 7.12 -4.97 16.30
N PRO A 165 8.01 -3.96 16.48
CA PRO A 165 7.66 -2.70 17.12
C PRO A 165 6.48 -2.02 16.43
N LEU A 166 5.54 -1.51 17.23
CA LEU A 166 4.34 -0.84 16.73
C LEU A 166 4.69 0.38 15.88
N ASP A 167 5.68 1.16 16.31
CA ASP A 167 6.08 2.40 15.64
C ASP A 167 6.63 2.11 14.24
N PHE A 168 7.49 1.09 14.07
CA PHE A 168 7.95 0.66 12.75
C PHE A 168 6.79 0.29 11.80
N LEU A 169 5.76 -0.42 12.29
CA LEU A 169 4.57 -0.72 11.48
C LEU A 169 3.74 0.53 11.18
N ARG A 170 3.67 1.49 12.12
CA ARG A 170 3.02 2.78 11.90
C ARG A 170 3.73 3.56 10.81
N ASP A 171 5.06 3.65 10.89
CA ASP A 171 5.86 4.41 9.94
C ASP A 171 5.80 3.78 8.55
N PHE A 172 5.94 2.46 8.46
CA PHE A 172 5.78 1.72 7.21
C PHE A 172 4.37 1.91 6.60
N ASN A 173 3.32 1.76 7.41
CA ASN A 173 1.95 1.94 6.93
C ASN A 173 1.70 3.38 6.49
N ARG A 174 2.16 4.39 7.25
CA ARG A 174 1.97 5.79 6.85
C ARG A 174 2.75 6.13 5.57
N ALA A 175 3.95 5.60 5.39
CA ALA A 175 4.73 5.77 4.17
C ALA A 175 4.11 5.08 2.93
N THR A 176 3.26 4.07 3.13
CA THR A 176 2.64 3.27 2.06
C THR A 176 1.18 3.68 1.79
N PHE A 177 0.30 3.67 2.79
CA PHE A 177 -1.15 3.92 2.64
C PHE A 177 -1.51 5.31 2.14
N TYR A 178 -1.02 6.37 2.81
CA TYR A 178 -1.50 7.74 2.60
C TYR A 178 -1.39 8.21 1.15
N ARG A 179 -0.44 7.68 0.39
CA ARG A 179 -0.17 8.07 -0.99
C ARG A 179 -1.28 7.69 -1.97
N HIS A 180 -2.18 6.77 -1.60
CA HIS A 180 -3.22 6.25 -2.48
C HIS A 180 -4.62 6.84 -2.25
N MET A 181 -4.85 7.50 -1.11
CA MET A 181 -6.14 8.13 -0.79
C MET A 181 -6.17 9.65 -1.07
N THR A 182 -5.01 10.31 -1.16
CA THR A 182 -4.94 11.73 -1.52
C THR A 182 -5.42 12.02 -2.95
N PRO A 183 -6.32 13.01 -3.16
CA PRO A 183 -6.73 13.44 -4.50
C PRO A 183 -5.54 13.84 -5.37
N GLY A 184 -5.38 13.20 -6.54
CA GLY A 184 -4.21 13.36 -7.42
C GLY A 184 -3.19 12.21 -7.37
N GLY A 185 -3.40 11.21 -6.49
CA GLY A 185 -2.72 9.93 -6.61
C GLY A 185 -2.96 9.28 -7.97
N VAL A 186 -1.90 8.78 -8.62
CA VAL A 186 -2.02 8.00 -9.86
C VAL A 186 -2.86 6.77 -9.55
N ALA A 187 -3.92 6.53 -10.33
CA ALA A 187 -4.74 5.33 -10.21
C ALA A 187 -3.85 4.07 -10.17
N PRO A 188 -4.17 3.05 -9.35
CA PRO A 188 -3.33 1.87 -9.21
C PRO A 188 -3.40 1.01 -10.48
N VAL A 189 -2.58 1.35 -11.48
CA VAL A 189 -2.38 0.58 -12.72
C VAL A 189 -1.64 -0.71 -12.37
N GLU A 190 -2.40 -1.73 -11.97
CA GLU A 190 -2.12 -3.17 -11.95
C GLU A 190 -0.87 -3.68 -11.20
N ALA A 191 -0.01 -2.80 -10.69
CA ALA A 191 1.36 -3.10 -10.26
C ALA A 191 1.62 -3.00 -8.75
N GLU A 192 0.59 -2.83 -7.91
CA GLU A 192 0.72 -2.95 -6.44
C GLU A 192 -0.18 -4.05 -5.84
N SER A 193 -0.70 -4.91 -6.73
CA SER A 193 -1.74 -5.92 -6.51
C SER A 193 -1.73 -6.62 -5.14
N PHE A 194 -0.62 -7.19 -4.66
CA PHE A 194 -0.69 -8.03 -3.44
C PHE A 194 -0.72 -7.23 -2.14
N ILE A 195 0.19 -6.26 -1.95
CA ILE A 195 0.23 -5.45 -0.73
C ILE A 195 -0.99 -4.53 -0.70
N PHE A 196 -1.30 -3.84 -1.81
CA PHE A 196 -2.45 -2.94 -1.88
C PHE A 196 -3.79 -3.69 -1.74
N GLN A 197 -3.99 -4.86 -2.34
CA GLN A 197 -5.24 -5.63 -2.12
C GLN A 197 -5.34 -6.13 -0.69
N ALA A 198 -4.28 -6.69 -0.10
CA ALA A 198 -4.32 -7.16 1.28
C ALA A 198 -4.63 -6.02 2.25
N LEU A 199 -4.01 -4.85 2.05
CA LEU A 199 -4.23 -3.66 2.87
C LEU A 199 -5.61 -3.01 2.64
N CYS A 200 -6.10 -2.92 1.41
CA CYS A 200 -7.44 -2.37 1.12
C CYS A 200 -8.59 -3.31 1.52
N LEU A 201 -8.34 -4.62 1.59
CA LEU A 201 -9.33 -5.62 2.06
C LEU A 201 -9.36 -5.74 3.58
N VAL A 202 -8.29 -5.30 4.26
CA VAL A 202 -8.30 -4.99 5.70
C VAL A 202 -8.76 -3.55 5.98
N GLY A 203 -8.75 -2.70 4.96
CA GLY A 203 -9.42 -1.41 4.94
C GLY A 203 -10.81 -1.52 5.57
N VAL A 204 -11.07 -0.63 6.50
CA VAL A 204 -12.18 -0.76 7.46
C VAL A 204 -13.53 -0.93 6.75
N GLY A 205 -13.70 -0.29 5.58
CA GLY A 205 -14.89 -0.43 4.74
C GLY A 205 -15.18 -1.87 4.29
N VAL A 206 -14.17 -2.71 4.01
CA VAL A 206 -14.38 -4.10 3.60
C VAL A 206 -14.75 -4.98 4.79
N ILE A 207 -14.05 -4.85 5.92
CA ILE A 207 -14.40 -5.59 7.15
C ILE A 207 -15.78 -5.17 7.67
N THR A 208 -16.12 -3.87 7.66
CA THR A 208 -17.45 -3.41 8.10
C THR A 208 -18.56 -3.72 7.09
N GLY A 209 -18.28 -3.67 5.78
CA GLY A 209 -19.23 -4.03 4.73
C GLY A 209 -19.56 -5.53 4.69
N SER A 210 -18.55 -6.38 4.88
CA SER A 210 -18.74 -7.84 4.99
C SER A 210 -19.41 -8.27 6.31
N LEU A 211 -19.27 -7.48 7.38
CA LEU A 211 -19.86 -7.75 8.70
C LEU A 211 -21.20 -7.03 8.96
N LYS A 212 -21.99 -6.67 7.93
CA LYS A 212 -23.42 -6.34 8.10
C LYS A 212 -24.24 -7.61 8.43
N VAL A 213 -23.97 -8.23 9.58
CA VAL A 213 -24.58 -9.49 10.07
C VAL A 213 -25.90 -9.22 10.84
N SER A 214 -26.69 -8.24 10.41
CA SER A 214 -27.97 -7.91 11.06
C SER A 214 -29.12 -7.89 10.06
N ALA A 215 -29.94 -8.94 10.10
CA ALA A 215 -31.22 -9.01 9.42
C ALA A 215 -32.16 -7.83 9.78
N LYS A 216 -31.93 -7.15 10.90
CA LYS A 216 -32.74 -6.00 11.37
C LYS A 216 -32.37 -4.65 10.75
N GLU A 217 -31.13 -4.48 10.28
CA GLU A 217 -30.68 -3.26 9.60
C GLU A 217 -30.75 -3.40 8.07
N LEU A 218 -30.58 -4.63 7.55
CA LEU A 218 -30.73 -4.90 6.10
C LEU A 218 -32.12 -4.47 5.57
N VAL A 219 -33.17 -4.63 6.37
CA VAL A 219 -34.56 -4.25 6.01
C VAL A 219 -34.72 -2.74 5.70
N LYS A 220 -33.88 -1.85 6.25
CA LYS A 220 -33.93 -0.41 5.93
C LYS A 220 -33.22 -0.07 4.61
N ASP A 221 -32.12 -0.76 4.29
CA ASP A 221 -31.33 -0.53 3.08
C ASP A 221 -31.82 -1.33 1.85
N ILE A 222 -32.52 -2.47 2.07
CA ILE A 222 -33.10 -3.31 0.99
C ILE A 222 -34.14 -2.55 0.16
N GLY A 223 -34.74 -1.48 0.68
CA GLY A 223 -35.68 -0.61 -0.06
C GLY A 223 -35.11 0.01 -1.35
N ARG A 224 -33.81 -0.16 -1.64
CA ARG A 224 -33.18 0.28 -2.91
C ARG A 224 -32.41 -0.78 -3.69
N ILE A 225 -32.29 -2.02 -3.22
CA ILE A 225 -31.52 -3.07 -3.93
C ILE A 225 -32.46 -4.15 -4.46
N SER A 226 -32.91 -3.95 -5.71
CA SER A 226 -33.71 -4.92 -6.45
C SER A 226 -32.84 -6.13 -6.83
N ILE A 227 -32.94 -7.22 -6.05
CA ILE A 227 -32.32 -8.50 -6.39
C ILE A 227 -33.10 -9.14 -7.55
N LYS A 228 -32.72 -8.79 -8.78
CA LYS A 228 -33.11 -9.53 -10.00
C LYS A 228 -32.03 -10.54 -10.37
N THR A 229 -32.27 -11.79 -10.02
CA THR A 229 -31.90 -13.09 -10.66
C THR A 229 -30.69 -13.18 -11.62
N GLY A 230 -29.62 -12.38 -11.49
CA GLY A 230 -28.51 -12.41 -12.45
C GLY A 230 -27.28 -11.56 -12.12
N SER A 231 -27.13 -11.04 -10.90
CA SER A 231 -26.01 -10.17 -10.54
C SER A 231 -24.76 -10.97 -10.11
N ARG A 232 -23.91 -11.35 -11.08
CA ARG A 232 -22.48 -11.64 -10.86
C ARG A 232 -21.70 -10.39 -10.47
N ILE A 233 -22.10 -9.73 -9.38
CA ILE A 233 -21.47 -8.51 -8.83
C ILE A 233 -21.21 -8.72 -7.33
N LEU A 234 -20.47 -9.78 -7.00
CA LEU A 234 -19.76 -9.90 -5.72
C LEU A 234 -18.35 -9.31 -5.88
N GLY A 235 -18.30 -7.98 -5.97
CA GLY A 235 -17.05 -7.24 -6.01
C GLY A 235 -16.28 -7.40 -4.71
N ALA A 236 -15.14 -8.10 -4.75
CA ALA A 236 -14.13 -8.16 -3.69
C ALA A 236 -14.62 -8.60 -2.28
N ILE A 237 -15.00 -9.88 -2.19
CA ILE A 237 -15.32 -10.63 -0.95
C ILE A 237 -16.70 -10.31 -0.36
N GLY A 238 -17.75 -10.79 -1.04
CA GLY A 238 -19.11 -10.83 -0.50
C GLY A 238 -19.28 -11.90 0.58
N PHE A 239 -18.79 -11.62 1.78
CA PHE A 239 -19.09 -12.41 2.99
C PHE A 239 -20.49 -12.15 3.58
N GLY A 240 -21.20 -11.15 3.03
CA GLY A 240 -22.52 -10.69 3.48
C GLY A 240 -23.70 -11.62 3.18
N LEU A 241 -23.47 -12.92 2.95
CA LEU A 241 -24.56 -13.89 2.96
C LEU A 241 -25.09 -14.03 4.40
N CYS A 242 -26.33 -13.60 4.61
CA CYS A 242 -27.09 -13.88 5.80
C CYS A 242 -27.39 -15.39 5.82
N LEU A 243 -26.63 -16.15 6.62
CA LEU A 243 -26.79 -17.60 6.72
C LEU A 243 -28.20 -18.02 7.20
N TYR A 244 -28.88 -17.14 7.94
CA TYR A 244 -30.28 -17.31 8.30
C TYR A 244 -31.22 -17.24 7.10
N ASP A 245 -31.09 -16.23 6.24
CA ASP A 245 -31.95 -16.07 5.06
C ASP A 245 -31.73 -17.21 4.06
N LEU A 246 -30.48 -17.70 3.95
CA LEU A 246 -30.13 -18.89 3.19
C LEU A 246 -30.86 -20.14 3.72
N ILE A 247 -30.77 -20.42 5.03
CA ILE A 247 -31.45 -21.58 5.63
C ILE A 247 -32.98 -21.44 5.52
N ALA A 248 -33.54 -20.25 5.77
CA ALA A 248 -34.97 -20.00 5.66
C ALA A 248 -35.48 -20.25 4.24
N LYS A 249 -34.80 -19.69 3.23
CA LYS A 249 -35.11 -19.89 1.81
C LYS A 249 -35.01 -21.36 1.40
N SER A 250 -33.99 -22.07 1.84
CA SER A 250 -33.88 -23.51 1.56
C SER A 250 -34.99 -24.32 2.24
N ALA A 251 -35.39 -23.97 3.47
CA ALA A 251 -36.54 -24.59 4.14
C ALA A 251 -37.88 -24.29 3.43
N GLU A 252 -38.07 -23.09 2.88
CA GLU A 252 -39.23 -22.76 2.04
C GLU A 252 -39.23 -23.57 0.73
N LEU A 253 -38.09 -23.70 0.06
CA LEU A 253 -37.95 -24.52 -1.15
C LEU A 253 -38.24 -26.00 -0.88
N ILE A 254 -37.76 -26.56 0.25
CA ILE A 254 -38.07 -27.92 0.69
C ILE A 254 -39.58 -28.09 0.91
N LYS A 255 -40.24 -27.16 1.62
CA LYS A 255 -41.70 -27.17 1.82
C LYS A 255 -42.48 -27.07 0.50
N GLY A 256 -41.95 -26.33 -0.47
CA GLY A 256 -42.48 -26.23 -1.84
C GLY A 256 -42.13 -27.42 -2.76
N ASN A 257 -41.59 -28.52 -2.22
CA ASN A 257 -41.14 -29.71 -2.96
C ASN A 257 -40.01 -29.45 -4.00
N ASN A 258 -39.28 -28.33 -3.88
CA ASN A 258 -38.16 -27.95 -4.74
C ASN A 258 -36.81 -28.39 -4.14
N VAL A 259 -36.72 -29.66 -3.71
CA VAL A 259 -35.58 -30.21 -2.95
C VAL A 259 -34.25 -30.05 -3.69
N THR A 260 -34.23 -30.28 -5.01
CA THR A 260 -33.04 -30.13 -5.86
C THR A 260 -32.52 -28.70 -5.90
N GLU A 261 -33.40 -27.70 -5.96
CA GLU A 261 -33.00 -26.28 -5.97
C GLU A 261 -32.54 -25.85 -4.56
N ALA A 262 -33.17 -26.37 -3.50
CA ALA A 262 -32.72 -26.15 -2.12
C ALA A 262 -31.30 -26.71 -1.88
N SER A 263 -31.05 -27.97 -2.27
CA SER A 263 -29.73 -28.60 -2.20
C SER A 263 -28.68 -27.80 -2.96
N LYS A 264 -28.98 -27.44 -4.22
CA LYS A 264 -28.09 -26.66 -5.08
C LYS A 264 -27.73 -25.31 -4.45
N ILE A 265 -28.72 -24.57 -3.93
CA ILE A 265 -28.50 -23.29 -3.25
C ILE A 265 -27.62 -23.44 -2.01
N LEU A 266 -27.81 -24.50 -1.21
CA LEU A 266 -26.98 -24.78 -0.04
C LEU A 266 -25.53 -25.11 -0.44
N ARG A 267 -25.34 -25.97 -1.44
CA ARG A 267 -24.01 -26.36 -1.96
C ARG A 267 -23.27 -25.19 -2.61
N ASP A 268 -23.94 -24.40 -3.43
CA ASP A 268 -23.32 -23.24 -4.08
C ASP A 268 -22.94 -22.18 -3.03
N SER A 269 -23.78 -21.95 -2.02
CA SER A 269 -23.45 -21.06 -0.89
C SER A 269 -22.30 -21.59 -0.02
N ALA A 270 -22.26 -22.90 0.26
CA ALA A 270 -21.15 -23.53 0.98
C ALA A 270 -19.81 -23.29 0.25
N ARG A 271 -19.82 -23.44 -1.08
CA ARG A 271 -18.67 -23.18 -1.95
C ARG A 271 -18.23 -21.72 -1.90
N GLU A 272 -19.16 -20.78 -2.06
CA GLU A 272 -18.88 -19.34 -1.98
C GLU A 272 -18.28 -18.94 -0.61
N ILE A 273 -18.79 -19.51 0.49
CA ILE A 273 -18.25 -19.29 1.84
C ILE A 273 -16.82 -19.84 1.95
N LEU A 274 -16.55 -21.05 1.46
CA LEU A 274 -15.21 -21.64 1.47
C LEU A 274 -14.21 -20.84 0.62
N GLU A 275 -14.61 -20.41 -0.58
CA GLU A 275 -13.78 -19.57 -1.45
C GLU A 275 -13.46 -18.21 -0.79
N GLY A 276 -14.46 -17.58 -0.16
CA GLY A 276 -14.27 -16.35 0.62
C GLY A 276 -13.34 -16.54 1.82
N GLN A 277 -13.52 -17.63 2.57
CA GLN A 277 -12.70 -18.03 3.73
C GLN A 277 -11.24 -18.24 3.33
N GLN A 278 -10.99 -19.03 2.28
CA GLN A 278 -9.64 -19.29 1.79
C GLN A 278 -8.97 -18.02 1.28
N LYS A 279 -9.72 -17.14 0.59
CA LYS A 279 -9.22 -15.87 0.07
C LYS A 279 -8.81 -14.92 1.20
N LEU A 280 -9.65 -14.73 2.23
CA LEU A 280 -9.33 -13.87 3.37
C LEU A 280 -8.18 -14.44 4.21
N LYS A 281 -8.16 -15.77 4.45
CA LYS A 281 -7.04 -16.42 5.12
C LYS A 281 -5.72 -16.18 4.37
N LYS A 282 -5.69 -16.42 3.05
CA LYS A 282 -4.51 -16.17 2.19
C LYS A 282 -4.03 -14.72 2.25
N GLN A 283 -4.93 -13.76 2.47
CA GLN A 283 -4.57 -12.34 2.62
C GLN A 283 -3.95 -12.05 3.98
N LEU A 284 -4.51 -12.59 5.08
CA LEU A 284 -3.91 -12.48 6.40
C LEU A 284 -2.52 -13.16 6.45
N ASP A 285 -2.40 -14.36 5.90
CA ASP A 285 -1.12 -15.08 5.79
C ASP A 285 -0.11 -14.26 4.96
N GLY A 286 -0.55 -13.65 3.85
CA GLY A 286 0.26 -12.76 3.01
C GLY A 286 0.71 -11.47 3.71
N MET A 287 -0.16 -10.81 4.48
CA MET A 287 0.21 -9.66 5.33
C MET A 287 1.26 -10.05 6.36
N HIS A 288 1.09 -11.20 6.99
CA HIS A 288 2.05 -11.71 7.97
C HIS A 288 3.43 -11.94 7.34
N GLU A 289 3.47 -12.57 6.16
CA GLU A 289 4.70 -12.78 5.38
C GLU A 289 5.38 -11.45 5.03
N ILE A 290 4.62 -10.43 4.60
CA ILE A 290 5.11 -9.07 4.31
C ILE A 290 5.74 -8.45 5.57
N ILE A 291 5.06 -8.52 6.72
CA ILE A 291 5.54 -7.99 8.00
C ILE A 291 6.87 -8.65 8.40
N GLN A 292 6.95 -9.98 8.34
CA GLN A 292 8.19 -10.72 8.64
C GLN A 292 9.32 -10.32 7.68
N LYS A 293 9.03 -10.25 6.38
CA LYS A 293 9.99 -9.85 5.34
C LYS A 293 10.57 -8.46 5.57
N LEU A 294 9.72 -7.47 5.84
CA LEU A 294 10.12 -6.09 6.10
C LEU A 294 10.92 -5.95 7.40
N PHE A 295 10.47 -6.60 8.48
CA PHE A 295 11.19 -6.56 9.76
C PHE A 295 12.55 -7.29 9.68
N LYS A 296 12.60 -8.44 8.99
CA LYS A 296 13.87 -9.11 8.67
C LYS A 296 14.79 -8.22 7.85
N MET A 297 14.29 -7.54 6.82
CA MET A 297 15.09 -6.59 6.03
C MET A 297 15.64 -5.44 6.89
N LYS A 298 14.81 -4.81 7.75
CA LYS A 298 15.24 -3.78 8.71
C LYS A 298 16.39 -4.29 9.59
N ASN A 299 16.24 -5.48 10.16
CA ASN A 299 17.27 -6.08 11.01
C ASN A 299 18.55 -6.43 10.23
N LEU A 300 18.43 -6.95 9.00
CA LEU A 300 19.60 -7.24 8.15
C LEU A 300 20.35 -5.96 7.77
N ILE A 301 19.65 -4.90 7.37
CA ILE A 301 20.24 -3.60 7.01
C ILE A 301 20.95 -2.95 8.20
N THR A 302 20.30 -2.95 9.37
CA THR A 302 20.87 -2.44 10.62
C THR A 302 22.13 -3.22 11.05
N ASN A 303 22.21 -4.50 10.68
CA ASN A 303 23.33 -5.41 11.00
C ASN A 303 24.22 -5.74 9.78
N LEU A 304 24.33 -4.83 8.80
CA LEU A 304 25.21 -5.04 7.63
C LEU A 304 26.71 -5.05 7.98
N GLY A 305 27.09 -4.57 9.17
CA GLY A 305 28.47 -4.30 9.55
C GLY A 305 29.07 -3.12 8.80
N GLY A 306 30.35 -2.82 9.05
CA GLY A 306 31.09 -1.76 8.37
C GLY A 306 31.29 -2.01 6.87
N TYR A 307 31.87 -1.01 6.19
CA TYR A 307 32.21 -1.07 4.77
C TYR A 307 33.08 -2.28 4.43
N SER A 308 32.85 -2.87 3.25
CA SER A 308 33.55 -4.08 2.81
C SER A 308 33.60 -4.18 1.30
N LEU A 309 34.72 -4.69 0.78
CA LEU A 309 34.88 -5.12 -0.61
C LEU A 309 34.33 -6.54 -0.87
N SER A 310 33.93 -7.26 0.18
CA SER A 310 33.36 -8.62 0.11
C SER A 310 31.99 -8.73 0.77
N MET A 311 31.17 -9.64 0.26
CA MET A 311 29.77 -9.78 0.66
C MET A 311 29.60 -10.76 1.83
N ASN A 312 29.24 -10.24 3.00
CA ASN A 312 28.83 -11.07 4.13
C ASN A 312 27.42 -11.68 3.90
N GLU A 313 27.01 -12.59 4.79
CA GLU A 313 25.72 -13.29 4.66
C GLU A 313 24.52 -12.34 4.74
N ASN A 314 24.57 -11.34 5.63
CA ASN A 314 23.52 -10.31 5.72
C ASN A 314 23.40 -9.54 4.40
N GLY A 315 24.53 -9.19 3.78
CA GLY A 315 24.61 -8.57 2.46
C GLY A 315 23.97 -9.42 1.37
N ARG A 316 24.30 -10.71 1.28
CA ARG A 316 23.65 -11.66 0.36
C ARG A 316 22.13 -11.69 0.55
N ASN A 317 21.68 -11.75 1.80
CA ASN A 317 20.25 -11.77 2.13
C ASN A 317 19.54 -10.47 1.75
N VAL A 318 20.15 -9.30 1.96
CA VAL A 318 19.61 -7.99 1.53
C VAL A 318 19.54 -7.88 0.01
N VAL A 319 20.61 -8.24 -0.70
CA VAL A 319 20.64 -8.23 -2.18
C VAL A 319 19.59 -9.18 -2.76
N ALA A 320 19.48 -10.40 -2.23
CA ALA A 320 18.48 -11.37 -2.67
C ALA A 320 17.05 -10.86 -2.41
N TYR A 321 16.81 -10.24 -1.26
CA TYR A 321 15.52 -9.62 -0.93
C TYR A 321 15.15 -8.51 -1.92
N ILE A 322 16.08 -7.58 -2.17
CA ILE A 322 15.84 -6.44 -3.06
C ILE A 322 15.65 -6.91 -4.51
N ARG A 323 16.45 -7.87 -4.99
CA ARG A 323 16.24 -8.47 -6.31
C ARG A 323 14.92 -9.22 -6.46
N GLY A 324 14.39 -9.78 -5.37
CA GLY A 324 13.09 -10.48 -5.35
C GLY A 324 11.86 -9.59 -5.13
N THR A 325 12.05 -8.31 -4.77
CA THR A 325 10.95 -7.37 -4.45
C THR A 325 10.93 -6.10 -5.28
N CYS A 326 12.09 -5.67 -5.79
CA CYS A 326 12.20 -4.52 -6.68
C CYS A 326 11.61 -4.85 -8.05
N ARG A 327 10.71 -3.98 -8.54
CA ARG A 327 10.11 -4.08 -9.88
C ARG A 327 10.89 -3.31 -10.95
N ASP A 328 11.92 -2.54 -10.56
CA ASP A 328 12.78 -1.83 -11.49
C ASP A 328 13.82 -2.79 -12.07
N ASN A 329 13.59 -3.20 -13.31
CA ASN A 329 14.47 -4.10 -14.04
C ASN A 329 15.89 -3.53 -14.27
N LYS A 330 16.10 -2.20 -14.27
CA LYS A 330 17.44 -1.60 -14.35
C LYS A 330 18.19 -1.79 -13.03
N VAL A 331 17.54 -1.55 -11.89
CA VAL A 331 18.12 -1.83 -10.56
C VAL A 331 18.44 -3.31 -10.41
N VAL A 332 17.48 -4.20 -10.74
CA VAL A 332 17.66 -5.66 -10.65
C VAL A 332 18.75 -6.16 -11.61
N SER A 333 18.86 -5.61 -12.82
CA SER A 333 19.90 -5.94 -13.79
C SER A 333 21.28 -5.45 -13.35
N TRP A 334 21.39 -4.22 -12.84
CA TRP A 334 22.65 -3.69 -12.32
C TRP A 334 23.17 -4.54 -11.14
N LEU A 335 22.27 -4.94 -10.23
CA LEU A 335 22.54 -5.87 -9.13
C LEU A 335 22.85 -7.32 -9.55
N GLN A 336 23.01 -7.65 -10.84
CA GLN A 336 23.51 -8.97 -11.26
C GLN A 336 25.03 -9.10 -11.08
N GLY A 337 25.78 -8.00 -11.21
CA GLY A 337 27.24 -8.00 -11.01
C GLY A 337 27.64 -8.05 -9.54
N VAL A 338 28.59 -8.92 -9.18
CA VAL A 338 29.05 -9.07 -7.78
C VAL A 338 29.66 -7.78 -7.23
N THR A 339 30.43 -7.04 -8.04
CA THR A 339 30.99 -5.73 -7.67
C THR A 339 29.89 -4.73 -7.34
N HIS A 340 28.88 -4.59 -8.22
CA HIS A 340 27.72 -3.74 -8.00
C HIS A 340 26.91 -4.12 -6.75
N GLN A 341 26.83 -5.41 -6.41
CA GLN A 341 26.19 -5.86 -5.17
C GLN A 341 26.96 -5.36 -3.93
N ASN A 342 28.29 -5.38 -3.95
CA ASN A 342 29.10 -4.84 -2.85
C ASN A 342 29.01 -3.30 -2.78
N GLU A 343 29.10 -2.62 -3.91
CA GLU A 343 28.87 -1.17 -4.02
C GLU A 343 27.50 -0.77 -3.47
N PHE A 344 26.44 -1.49 -3.83
CA PHE A 344 25.08 -1.23 -3.33
C PHE A 344 24.98 -1.36 -1.80
N LEU A 345 25.61 -2.38 -1.23
CA LEU A 345 25.63 -2.59 0.22
C LEU A 345 26.43 -1.48 0.92
N ASN A 346 27.51 -1.00 0.31
CA ASN A 346 28.24 0.17 0.80
C ASN A 346 27.41 1.46 0.68
N LEU A 347 26.62 1.64 -0.38
CA LEU A 347 25.65 2.75 -0.47
C LEU A 347 24.54 2.66 0.57
N LEU A 348 24.03 1.46 0.88
CA LEU A 348 23.08 1.28 1.99
C LEU A 348 23.70 1.66 3.33
N ARG A 349 24.94 1.24 3.61
CA ARG A 349 25.68 1.65 4.83
C ARG A 349 25.85 3.17 4.89
N PHE A 350 26.31 3.78 3.81
CA PHE A 350 26.49 5.23 3.68
C PHE A 350 25.18 6.00 3.92
N CYS A 351 24.07 5.55 3.33
CA CYS A 351 22.74 6.12 3.56
C CYS A 351 22.26 5.88 5.00
N MET A 352 22.53 4.72 5.59
CA MET A 352 22.19 4.43 6.99
C MET A 352 22.96 5.34 7.96
N GLU A 353 24.28 5.47 7.81
CA GLU A 353 25.13 6.30 8.67
C GLU A 353 24.78 7.79 8.57
N GLY A 354 24.45 8.28 7.38
CA GLY A 354 24.09 9.69 7.17
C GLY A 354 22.66 10.05 7.53
N LEU A 355 21.69 9.23 7.12
CA LEU A 355 20.28 9.56 7.28
C LEU A 355 19.74 9.11 8.64
N SER A 356 20.08 7.91 9.14
CA SER A 356 19.46 7.37 10.37
C SER A 356 19.55 8.29 11.60
N PRO A 357 20.69 8.96 11.89
CA PRO A 357 20.76 9.91 13.03
C PRO A 357 19.78 11.08 12.91
N ILE A 358 19.39 11.43 11.68
CA ILE A 358 18.43 12.49 11.37
C ILE A 358 17.00 11.93 11.41
N LEU A 359 16.74 10.81 10.73
CA LEU A 359 15.43 10.16 10.66
C LEU A 359 14.93 9.75 12.06
N ASN A 360 15.81 9.22 12.91
CA ASN A 360 15.50 8.86 14.31
C ASN A 360 15.18 10.09 15.19
N LYS A 361 15.78 11.25 14.89
CA LYS A 361 15.53 12.49 15.66
C LYS A 361 14.09 12.99 15.44
N TYR A 362 13.54 12.81 14.24
CA TYR A 362 12.13 13.09 13.92
C TYR A 362 11.15 12.08 14.53
N ASP A 363 11.63 11.00 15.16
CA ASP A 363 10.82 9.98 15.84
C ASP A 363 10.71 10.23 17.35
N SER A 364 11.71 10.88 17.94
CA SER A 364 11.79 11.14 19.39
C SER A 364 10.94 12.35 19.79
N SER A 365 9.62 12.20 19.75
CA SER A 365 8.59 13.20 20.05
C SER A 365 8.47 13.58 21.55
N HIS A 366 9.60 13.90 22.19
CA HIS A 366 9.66 14.59 23.50
C HIS A 366 10.38 15.94 23.42
N ILE A 367 10.81 16.36 22.23
CA ILE A 367 11.28 17.72 21.98
C ILE A 367 10.12 18.49 21.36
N HIS A 368 9.59 19.49 22.08
CA HIS A 368 8.66 20.48 21.51
C HIS A 368 9.37 21.28 20.41
N ILE A 369 9.28 20.80 19.18
CA ILE A 369 9.45 21.65 17.99
C ILE A 369 8.14 22.44 17.86
N PRO A 370 8.17 23.79 17.78
CA PRO A 370 6.96 24.57 17.61
C PRO A 370 6.20 24.16 16.34
N GLU A 371 4.88 23.96 16.46
CA GLU A 371 4.03 23.43 15.37
C GLU A 371 4.11 24.26 14.07
N HIS A 372 4.43 25.56 14.18
CA HIS A 372 4.61 26.46 13.03
C HIS A 372 5.90 26.20 12.21
N LEU A 373 6.79 25.31 12.65
CA LEU A 373 8.02 24.92 11.94
C LEU A 373 7.95 23.48 11.37
N THR A 374 6.92 22.70 11.70
CA THR A 374 6.72 21.37 11.14
C THR A 374 5.73 21.41 9.99
N ARG A 375 6.07 20.82 8.84
CA ARG A 375 5.06 20.51 7.81
C ARG A 375 3.96 19.64 8.44
N PRO A 376 2.67 19.78 8.05
CA PRO A 376 1.57 19.00 8.63
C PRO A 376 1.74 17.48 8.57
N ASP A 377 2.60 16.97 7.66
CA ASP A 377 2.87 15.55 7.52
C ASP A 377 4.03 15.02 8.37
N GLY A 378 4.83 15.88 9.02
CA GLY A 378 5.82 15.59 10.09
C GLY A 378 6.93 14.55 9.81
N ARG A 379 6.85 13.86 8.68
CA ARG A 379 7.55 12.60 8.33
C ARG A 379 8.05 12.62 6.88
N HIS A 380 7.78 13.72 6.18
CA HIS A 380 8.33 14.01 4.87
C HIS A 380 9.53 14.95 5.00
N ILE A 381 10.62 14.63 4.32
CA ILE A 381 11.86 15.44 4.35
C ILE A 381 12.33 15.81 2.94
N ASP A 382 13.02 16.94 2.82
CA ASP A 382 13.73 17.27 1.58
C ASP A 382 15.18 16.76 1.69
N ILE A 383 15.60 15.80 0.86
CA ILE A 383 16.99 15.32 0.80
C ILE A 383 17.70 16.00 -0.36
N VAL A 384 18.71 16.82 -0.10
CA VAL A 384 19.52 17.47 -1.14
C VAL A 384 20.80 16.68 -1.37
N ILE A 385 20.87 15.92 -2.47
CA ILE A 385 22.08 15.22 -2.88
C ILE A 385 23.06 16.23 -3.47
N VAL A 386 24.28 16.28 -2.93
CA VAL A 386 25.37 17.14 -3.42
C VAL A 386 26.50 16.25 -3.95
N ALA A 387 26.81 16.33 -5.24
CA ALA A 387 27.82 15.47 -5.85
C ALA A 387 28.43 16.10 -7.11
N HIS A 388 29.54 15.54 -7.58
CA HIS A 388 29.91 15.68 -8.99
C HIS A 388 28.91 14.88 -9.83
N GLY A 389 28.60 15.36 -11.03
CA GLY A 389 27.63 14.71 -11.89
C GLY A 389 27.89 14.97 -13.37
N ARG A 390 27.41 14.03 -14.19
CA ARG A 390 27.40 14.10 -15.65
C ARG A 390 26.23 13.31 -16.22
N ILE A 391 25.84 13.64 -17.44
CA ILE A 391 24.89 12.83 -18.23
C ILE A 391 25.65 11.97 -19.25
N VAL A 392 25.11 10.80 -19.57
CA VAL A 392 25.60 9.94 -20.65
C VAL A 392 24.48 9.60 -21.64
N ASP A 393 24.89 9.16 -22.84
CA ASP A 393 23.99 8.78 -23.93
C ASP A 393 23.39 7.37 -23.70
N GLN A 394 22.65 7.24 -22.62
CA GLN A 394 21.82 6.08 -22.27
C GLN A 394 20.54 6.62 -21.65
N PHE A 395 19.40 6.03 -21.98
CA PHE A 395 18.09 6.58 -21.61
C PHE A 395 17.33 5.69 -20.62
N MET A 396 16.53 6.33 -19.77
CA MET A 396 15.61 5.66 -18.84
C MET A 396 14.35 6.51 -18.59
N PRO A 397 13.17 5.91 -18.36
CA PRO A 397 11.98 6.65 -17.94
C PRO A 397 12.23 7.46 -16.67
N ALA A 398 11.81 8.74 -16.65
CA ALA A 398 11.95 9.63 -15.49
C ALA A 398 11.41 9.02 -14.18
N GLY A 399 10.32 8.26 -14.27
CA GLY A 399 9.69 7.57 -13.14
C GLY A 399 10.59 6.58 -12.40
N PHE A 400 11.70 6.12 -12.98
CA PHE A 400 12.69 5.30 -12.26
C PHE A 400 13.40 6.12 -11.16
N LEU A 401 13.56 7.44 -11.32
CA LEU A 401 14.04 8.32 -10.25
C LEU A 401 12.99 8.62 -9.17
N VAL A 402 11.81 8.01 -9.24
CA VAL A 402 10.73 8.17 -8.25
C VAL A 402 10.28 6.78 -7.73
N PRO A 403 11.17 6.01 -7.07
CA PRO A 403 10.79 4.71 -6.52
C PRO A 403 9.74 4.90 -5.42
N LYS A 404 8.52 4.47 -5.76
CA LYS A 404 7.37 4.46 -4.85
C LYS A 404 7.51 3.34 -3.82
N PRO A 405 6.99 3.53 -2.60
CA PRO A 405 6.19 4.69 -2.17
C PRO A 405 7.01 5.80 -1.49
N THR A 406 8.28 5.56 -1.15
CA THR A 406 9.07 6.44 -0.26
C THR A 406 9.59 7.73 -0.91
N ILE A 407 9.90 7.74 -2.20
CA ILE A 407 10.29 8.95 -2.92
C ILE A 407 9.04 9.57 -3.53
N ARG A 408 8.63 10.76 -3.06
CA ARG A 408 7.49 11.48 -3.63
C ARG A 408 7.82 11.94 -5.04
N ASP A 409 8.91 12.70 -5.17
CA ASP A 409 9.45 13.22 -6.41
C ASP A 409 10.98 13.34 -6.31
N THR A 410 11.63 13.47 -7.47
CA THR A 410 13.02 13.87 -7.61
C THR A 410 13.06 15.14 -8.45
N ILE A 411 13.62 16.21 -7.88
CA ILE A 411 13.72 17.53 -8.49
C ILE A 411 15.13 17.74 -9.03
N LEU A 412 15.22 17.90 -10.34
CA LEU A 412 16.46 18.23 -11.04
C LEU A 412 16.51 19.75 -11.31
N TYR A 413 17.63 20.39 -10.99
CA TYR A 413 17.73 21.86 -11.10
C TYR A 413 18.52 22.32 -12.33
N SER A 414 19.64 21.66 -12.67
CA SER A 414 20.39 22.03 -13.88
C SER A 414 19.64 21.55 -15.14
N PRO A 415 19.59 22.33 -16.23
CA PRO A 415 19.29 21.84 -17.57
C PRO A 415 20.23 20.71 -18.03
N TRP A 416 19.86 19.97 -19.07
CA TRP A 416 20.78 19.04 -19.73
C TRP A 416 21.94 19.82 -20.38
N ASN A 417 23.14 19.27 -20.29
CA ASN A 417 24.38 19.91 -20.75
C ASN A 417 24.72 21.23 -20.01
N CYS A 418 24.26 21.38 -18.77
CA CYS A 418 24.50 22.56 -17.95
C CYS A 418 25.28 22.22 -16.67
N PHE A 419 26.35 22.96 -16.42
CA PHE A 419 27.08 22.94 -15.14
C PHE A 419 26.31 23.75 -14.09
N ILE A 420 26.62 23.57 -12.81
CA ILE A 420 26.13 24.46 -11.74
C ILE A 420 27.33 25.06 -11.01
N ASN A 421 27.24 26.32 -10.59
CA ASN A 421 28.25 26.92 -9.71
C ASN A 421 27.83 26.88 -8.24
N SER A 422 28.73 27.29 -7.34
CA SER A 422 28.51 27.22 -5.89
C SER A 422 27.30 28.01 -5.41
N ASN A 423 26.96 29.14 -6.05
CA ASN A 423 25.77 29.92 -5.71
C ASN A 423 24.50 29.11 -6.00
N ALA A 424 24.40 28.48 -7.19
CA ALA A 424 23.27 27.62 -7.54
C ALA A 424 23.17 26.42 -6.58
N ALA A 425 24.27 25.70 -6.37
CA ALA A 425 24.31 24.57 -5.44
C ALA A 425 23.90 24.96 -4.00
N PHE A 426 24.31 26.14 -3.54
CA PHE A 426 23.96 26.68 -2.23
C PHE A 426 22.48 27.07 -2.14
N GLY A 427 21.92 27.70 -3.18
CA GLY A 427 20.49 27.97 -3.30
C GLY A 427 19.65 26.70 -3.18
N ILE A 428 20.04 25.64 -3.91
CA ILE A 428 19.36 24.33 -3.88
C ILE A 428 19.43 23.71 -2.48
N ALA A 429 20.62 23.72 -1.87
CA ALA A 429 20.88 23.20 -0.54
C ALA A 429 20.06 23.91 0.56
N GLN A 430 19.89 25.22 0.47
CA GLN A 430 19.05 25.97 1.42
C GLN A 430 17.54 25.93 1.10
N GLY A 431 17.15 25.50 -0.10
CA GLY A 431 15.76 25.61 -0.57
C GLY A 431 15.33 27.05 -0.86
N ASN A 432 16.29 27.93 -1.17
CA ASN A 432 16.08 29.35 -1.44
C ASN A 432 16.09 29.68 -2.95
N ILE A 433 15.93 28.67 -3.82
CA ILE A 433 15.91 28.77 -5.28
C ILE A 433 14.60 28.17 -5.80
N GLN A 434 13.79 28.97 -6.49
CA GLN A 434 12.70 28.49 -7.33
C GLN A 434 13.22 28.19 -8.74
N VAL A 435 12.36 27.61 -9.60
CA VAL A 435 12.74 27.22 -10.96
C VAL A 435 13.03 28.45 -11.84
N GLU A 436 12.50 29.59 -11.44
CA GLU A 436 12.48 30.88 -12.11
C GLU A 436 13.65 31.79 -11.68
N ASP A 437 14.27 31.52 -10.51
CA ASP A 437 15.40 32.29 -9.96
C ASP A 437 16.75 31.99 -10.66
N ARG A 438 16.75 31.11 -11.67
CA ARG A 438 17.95 30.61 -12.35
C ARG A 438 18.47 31.62 -13.37
N GLU A 439 19.75 31.94 -13.29
CA GLU A 439 20.47 32.68 -14.31
C GLU A 439 21.35 31.69 -15.11
N LEU A 440 21.24 31.66 -16.43
CA LEU A 440 22.04 30.80 -17.31
C LEU A 440 23.10 31.64 -18.04
N CYS A 441 24.37 31.28 -17.85
CA CYS A 441 25.51 32.03 -18.36
C CYS A 441 26.44 31.12 -19.16
N ASN A 442 26.97 31.62 -20.28
CA ASN A 442 28.03 30.92 -21.00
C ASN A 442 29.40 31.22 -20.37
N MET A 443 30.21 30.19 -20.11
CA MET A 443 31.53 30.33 -19.47
C MET A 443 32.51 31.21 -20.27
N ARG A 444 32.43 31.21 -21.61
CA ARG A 444 33.43 31.87 -22.47
C ARG A 444 33.31 33.39 -22.50
N ASN A 445 32.07 33.89 -22.57
CA ASN A 445 31.79 35.32 -22.79
C ASN A 445 30.92 35.93 -21.68
N ARG A 446 30.47 35.13 -20.71
CA ARG A 446 29.57 35.54 -19.60
C ARG A 446 28.27 36.19 -20.08
N VAL A 447 27.86 35.92 -21.32
CA VAL A 447 26.59 36.37 -21.87
C VAL A 447 25.48 35.47 -21.36
N TYR A 448 24.33 36.09 -21.05
CA TYR A 448 23.12 35.41 -20.65
C TYR A 448 22.58 34.54 -21.79
N CYS A 449 22.19 33.30 -21.50
CA CYS A 449 21.58 32.40 -22.46
C CYS A 449 20.10 32.24 -22.13
N ASP A 450 19.22 32.71 -23.02
CA ASP A 450 17.80 32.38 -22.89
C ASP A 450 17.63 30.84 -22.96
N PRO A 451 16.98 30.21 -21.96
CA PRO A 451 16.63 28.81 -22.08
C PRO A 451 15.65 28.62 -23.23
N TYR A 452 15.79 27.52 -23.98
CA TYR A 452 14.68 27.01 -24.78
C TYR A 452 13.44 26.87 -23.87
N PRO A 453 12.22 27.21 -24.36
CA PRO A 453 11.03 27.30 -23.54
C PRO A 453 10.83 26.02 -22.72
N LEU A 454 10.81 26.19 -21.41
CA LEU A 454 10.77 25.11 -20.44
C LEU A 454 9.38 24.47 -20.44
N PRO A 455 9.25 23.15 -20.66
CA PRO A 455 7.99 22.45 -20.45
C PRO A 455 7.52 22.61 -18.99
N ASN A 456 6.21 22.75 -18.76
CA ASN A 456 5.67 22.79 -17.40
C ASN A 456 6.12 21.54 -16.62
N HIS A 457 6.63 21.75 -15.41
CA HIS A 457 7.15 20.69 -14.52
C HIS A 457 8.34 19.88 -15.09
N TRP A 458 9.11 20.39 -16.05
CA TRP A 458 10.32 19.74 -16.59
C TRP A 458 11.27 19.19 -15.51
N ASN A 459 11.42 19.91 -14.41
CA ASN A 459 12.27 19.58 -13.27
C ASN A 459 11.74 18.43 -12.39
N SER A 460 10.46 18.06 -12.50
CA SER A 460 9.80 17.02 -11.70
C SER A 460 9.85 15.66 -12.40
N MET A 461 10.53 14.70 -11.79
CA MET A 461 10.57 13.33 -12.33
C MET A 461 9.25 12.58 -12.13
N GLN A 462 8.42 13.00 -11.18
CA GLN A 462 7.05 12.49 -10.97
C GLN A 462 6.08 13.01 -12.04
N GLY A 463 6.19 14.28 -12.43
CA GLY A 463 5.36 14.88 -13.49
C GLY A 463 5.75 14.45 -14.91
N SER A 464 7.00 14.02 -15.08
CA SER A 464 7.59 13.67 -16.38
C SER A 464 7.14 12.27 -16.89
N ARG A 465 6.66 12.22 -18.14
CA ARG A 465 6.26 10.97 -18.84
C ARG A 465 7.30 10.51 -19.88
N HIS A 466 8.55 10.84 -19.61
CA HIS A 466 9.56 11.05 -20.65
C HIS A 466 10.89 10.35 -20.28
N ASN A 467 11.67 9.90 -21.27
CA ASN A 467 12.94 9.20 -21.04
C ASN A 467 14.11 10.17 -20.89
N ILE A 468 14.63 10.32 -19.68
CA ILE A 468 15.77 11.17 -19.38
C ILE A 468 17.09 10.44 -19.68
N PRO A 469 18.19 11.17 -19.95
CA PRO A 469 19.52 10.60 -19.93
C PRO A 469 19.88 10.04 -18.55
N LEU A 470 20.73 9.02 -18.54
CA LEU A 470 21.29 8.42 -17.34
C LEU A 470 22.23 9.42 -16.69
N ILE A 471 21.90 9.81 -15.46
CA ILE A 471 22.71 10.69 -14.63
C ILE A 471 23.68 9.81 -13.83
N LEU A 472 24.98 10.06 -14.00
CA LEU A 472 26.05 9.42 -13.26
C LEU A 472 26.62 10.40 -12.24
N LEU A 473 26.83 9.93 -11.01
CA LEU A 473 27.36 10.70 -9.89
C LEU A 473 28.74 10.18 -9.49
N SER A 474 29.71 11.08 -9.43
CA SER A 474 31.06 10.77 -8.93
C SER A 474 31.19 11.29 -7.50
N PRO A 475 31.82 10.54 -6.57
CA PRO A 475 31.92 10.96 -5.19
C PRO A 475 33.00 12.02 -4.98
N VAL A 476 32.89 12.74 -3.86
CA VAL A 476 33.95 13.62 -3.36
C VAL A 476 34.98 12.74 -2.62
N THR A 477 36.22 12.71 -3.13
CA THR A 477 37.31 11.88 -2.60
C THR A 477 38.12 12.61 -1.52
N PRO A 478 38.83 11.91 -0.61
CA PRO A 478 39.61 12.53 0.48
C PRO A 478 40.73 13.47 0.03
N GLU A 479 41.21 13.30 -1.20
CA GLU A 479 42.20 14.15 -1.86
C GLU A 479 41.65 15.56 -2.17
N GLN A 480 40.33 15.68 -2.39
CA GLN A 480 39.68 16.95 -2.68
C GLN A 480 39.60 17.79 -1.40
N LYS A 481 40.11 19.03 -1.45
CA LYS A 481 40.15 19.97 -0.30
C LYS A 481 38.78 20.17 0.38
N VAL A 482 37.70 20.06 -0.40
CA VAL A 482 36.31 20.15 0.07
C VAL A 482 35.89 18.99 1.00
N TRP A 483 36.45 17.79 0.85
CA TRP A 483 36.05 16.60 1.61
C TRP A 483 36.16 16.80 3.13
N LYS A 484 37.27 17.39 3.60
CA LYS A 484 37.48 17.69 5.02
C LYS A 484 36.46 18.70 5.57
N LEU A 485 35.97 19.62 4.72
CA LEU A 485 34.94 20.58 5.10
C LEU A 485 33.56 19.92 5.20
N PHE A 486 33.19 19.06 4.24
CA PHE A 486 31.94 18.31 4.37
C PHE A 486 31.96 17.35 5.57
N GLN A 487 33.07 16.67 5.86
CA GLN A 487 33.20 15.89 7.10
C GLN A 487 32.99 16.74 8.37
N LYS A 488 33.60 17.93 8.44
CA LYS A 488 33.41 18.88 9.55
C LYS A 488 31.94 19.30 9.68
N LEU A 489 31.31 19.69 8.57
CA LEU A 489 29.90 20.09 8.52
C LEU A 489 28.97 18.95 8.96
N TRP A 490 29.23 17.72 8.50
CA TRP A 490 28.47 16.52 8.83
C TRP A 490 28.55 16.20 10.33
N LYS A 491 29.77 16.12 10.89
CA LYS A 491 30.00 15.91 12.33
C LYS A 491 29.34 16.99 13.18
N ASN A 492 29.39 18.25 12.74
CA ASN A 492 28.81 19.39 13.45
C ASN A 492 27.31 19.60 13.16
N ARG A 493 26.63 18.67 12.46
CA ARG A 493 25.22 18.78 12.04
C ARG A 493 24.87 20.00 11.17
N GLY A 494 25.86 20.71 10.63
CA GLY A 494 25.72 21.89 9.77
C GLY A 494 25.16 21.61 8.37
N LEU A 495 24.79 20.35 8.10
CA LEU A 495 24.12 19.88 6.89
C LEU A 495 22.60 19.73 7.04
N ASN A 496 22.05 19.97 8.24
CA ASN A 496 20.62 20.13 8.44
C ASN A 496 20.26 21.61 8.36
N ILE A 497 19.45 22.00 7.37
CA ILE A 497 19.01 23.40 7.17
C ILE A 497 17.49 23.42 7.06
N LYS A 498 16.81 23.94 8.10
CA LYS A 498 15.34 23.87 8.23
C LYS A 498 14.90 22.40 8.08
N ASP A 499 13.95 22.12 7.17
CA ASP A 499 13.41 20.79 6.88
C ASP A 499 14.26 19.99 5.86
N ARG A 500 15.45 20.49 5.51
CA ARG A 500 16.32 19.91 4.48
C ARG A 500 17.54 19.18 5.08
N VAL A 501 17.81 18.01 4.52
CA VAL A 501 19.00 17.19 4.79
C VAL A 501 19.94 17.28 3.61
N ILE A 502 21.08 17.95 3.77
CA ILE A 502 22.12 18.02 2.75
C ILE A 502 22.97 16.76 2.85
N PHE A 503 22.99 15.98 1.77
CA PHE A 503 23.59 14.66 1.69
C PHE A 503 24.69 14.66 0.61
N PRO A 504 25.90 15.19 0.92
CA PRO A 504 27.03 15.12 0.00
C PRO A 504 27.46 13.68 -0.22
N TYR A 505 27.66 13.25 -1.47
CA TYR A 505 28.19 11.92 -1.80
C TYR A 505 29.71 11.90 -1.56
N LEU A 506 30.12 11.48 -0.36
CA LEU A 506 31.53 11.43 0.07
C LEU A 506 32.03 9.99 0.09
N VAL A 507 33.27 9.76 -0.32
CA VAL A 507 33.96 8.49 -0.03
C VAL A 507 34.45 8.48 1.43
N PRO A 508 34.22 7.43 2.24
CA PRO A 508 34.93 7.25 3.51
C PRO A 508 36.45 7.19 3.29
N GLN A 509 37.24 7.67 4.26
CA GLN A 509 38.67 7.95 4.04
C GLN A 509 39.50 6.71 3.67
N ASP A 510 39.08 5.58 4.22
CA ASP A 510 39.67 4.24 4.15
C ASP A 510 39.04 3.36 3.05
N GLN A 511 38.12 3.92 2.24
CA GLN A 511 37.27 3.18 1.31
C GLN A 511 37.32 3.72 -0.12
N VAL A 512 38.41 4.38 -0.53
CA VAL A 512 38.53 5.00 -1.87
C VAL A 512 38.25 3.99 -3.00
N ASP A 513 38.77 2.77 -2.89
CA ASP A 513 38.59 1.70 -3.88
C ASP A 513 37.18 1.05 -3.86
N ALA A 514 36.35 1.36 -2.85
CA ALA A 514 35.01 0.80 -2.68
C ALA A 514 33.89 1.69 -3.23
N TYR A 515 34.22 2.89 -3.75
CA TYR A 515 33.27 3.90 -4.20
C TYR A 515 33.61 4.42 -5.60
N GLY A 516 32.91 3.89 -6.59
CA GLY A 516 32.97 4.35 -7.98
C GLY A 516 32.00 5.48 -8.31
N GLU A 517 32.00 5.84 -9.58
CA GLU A 517 30.89 6.58 -10.20
C GLU A 517 29.66 5.68 -10.28
N ILE A 518 28.51 6.17 -9.80
CA ILE A 518 27.28 5.38 -9.70
C ILE A 518 26.12 6.06 -10.45
N PRO A 519 25.15 5.31 -11.00
CA PRO A 519 23.93 5.93 -11.49
C PRO A 519 23.10 6.53 -10.35
N LEU A 520 22.55 7.73 -10.56
CA LEU A 520 21.65 8.40 -9.61
C LEU A 520 20.49 7.49 -9.18
N LEU A 521 19.96 6.68 -10.11
CA LEU A 521 18.93 5.67 -9.86
C LEU A 521 19.30 4.71 -8.72
N ILE A 522 20.57 4.27 -8.65
CA ILE A 522 21.06 3.35 -7.64
C ILE A 522 21.13 4.04 -6.28
N LEU A 523 21.62 5.28 -6.23
CA LEU A 523 21.66 6.07 -5.00
C LEU A 523 20.25 6.36 -4.46
N ILE A 524 19.32 6.77 -5.34
CA ILE A 524 17.92 6.99 -4.97
C ILE A 524 17.25 5.68 -4.51
N SER A 525 17.59 4.55 -5.11
CA SER A 525 17.12 3.23 -4.66
C SER A 525 17.64 2.87 -3.26
N ALA A 526 18.91 3.14 -2.96
CA ALA A 526 19.47 2.95 -1.63
C ALA A 526 18.78 3.85 -0.59
N ILE A 527 18.62 5.14 -0.90
CA ILE A 527 17.88 6.11 -0.06
C ILE A 527 16.42 5.65 0.14
N SER A 528 15.75 5.18 -0.91
CA SER A 528 14.38 4.66 -0.87
C SER A 528 14.22 3.49 0.10
N VAL A 529 15.18 2.56 0.11
CA VAL A 529 15.22 1.44 1.05
C VAL A 529 15.45 1.91 2.50
N ILE A 530 16.34 2.89 2.72
CA ILE A 530 16.57 3.44 4.07
C ILE A 530 15.32 4.17 4.59
N LEU A 531 14.70 4.99 3.74
CA LEU A 531 13.43 5.65 4.07
C LEU A 531 12.31 4.66 4.39
N LEU A 532 12.27 3.50 3.71
CA LEU A 532 11.30 2.44 3.99
C LEU A 532 11.51 1.79 5.36
N VAL A 533 12.76 1.55 5.75
CA VAL A 533 13.16 0.99 7.06
C VAL A 533 12.84 1.94 8.23
N HIS A 534 12.85 3.24 7.97
CA HIS A 534 12.48 4.32 8.90
C HIS A 534 11.05 4.84 8.70
N GLY A 535 10.28 4.26 7.76
CA GLY A 535 8.94 4.69 7.36
C GLY A 535 8.77 6.21 7.19
N LYS A 536 9.77 6.86 6.60
CA LYS A 536 9.71 8.27 6.18
C LYS A 536 9.48 8.35 4.67
N THR A 537 9.13 9.54 4.18
CA THR A 537 9.11 9.82 2.74
C THR A 537 10.03 11.00 2.44
N ALA A 538 10.51 11.12 1.21
CA ALA A 538 11.35 12.24 0.82
C ALA A 538 11.00 12.82 -0.55
N THR A 539 11.31 14.10 -0.72
CA THR A 539 11.56 14.70 -2.04
C THR A 539 13.08 14.80 -2.19
N VAL A 540 13.62 14.24 -3.25
CA VAL A 540 15.06 14.31 -3.54
C VAL A 540 15.33 15.53 -4.40
N HIS A 541 16.32 16.34 -4.04
CA HIS A 541 16.76 17.51 -4.79
C HIS A 541 18.19 17.25 -5.25
N LEU A 542 18.48 17.37 -6.54
CA LEU A 542 19.85 17.16 -7.06
C LEU A 542 20.60 18.49 -7.23
N ALA A 543 21.68 18.65 -6.48
CA ALA A 543 22.71 19.66 -6.68
C ALA A 543 23.97 19.00 -7.25
N ALA A 544 23.99 18.82 -8.57
CA ALA A 544 25.14 18.32 -9.32
C ALA A 544 25.20 18.99 -10.70
N CYS A 545 26.37 19.00 -11.32
CA CYS A 545 26.50 19.33 -12.74
C CYS A 545 25.79 18.27 -13.59
N LEU A 546 25.20 18.67 -14.71
CA LEU A 546 24.57 17.78 -15.70
C LEU A 546 25.16 18.01 -17.10
N GLY A 547 26.46 18.32 -17.13
CA GLY A 547 27.26 18.43 -18.34
C GLY A 547 27.50 17.08 -19.03
N ARG A 548 27.88 17.13 -20.30
CA ARG A 548 28.24 15.94 -21.12
C ARG A 548 29.69 16.04 -21.60
N ALA A 549 30.27 14.91 -22.00
CA ALA A 549 31.47 14.93 -22.84
C ALA A 549 31.12 15.48 -24.23
N ARG A 550 31.99 16.30 -24.85
CA ARG A 550 31.69 17.04 -26.10
C ARG A 550 31.24 16.15 -27.29
N SER A 551 31.55 14.85 -27.25
CA SER A 551 31.13 13.81 -28.18
C SER A 551 30.42 12.68 -27.41
N PRO A 552 29.36 12.03 -27.93
CA PRO A 552 28.77 12.17 -29.27
C PRO A 552 27.90 13.43 -29.44
N ALA A 553 27.31 13.61 -30.63
CA ALA A 553 26.35 14.66 -30.91
C ALA A 553 25.02 14.44 -30.15
N MET A 554 24.28 15.51 -29.87
CA MET A 554 23.03 15.46 -29.09
C MET A 554 21.94 14.61 -29.78
N PRO A 555 21.36 13.60 -29.10
CA PRO A 555 20.18 12.90 -29.56
C PRO A 555 18.95 13.80 -29.61
N GLU A 556 18.07 13.61 -30.60
CA GLU A 556 16.86 14.45 -30.76
C GLU A 556 15.92 14.38 -29.55
N GLU A 557 15.88 13.23 -28.86
CA GLU A 557 15.03 12.99 -27.68
C GLU A 557 15.34 13.96 -26.51
N TRP A 558 16.59 14.44 -26.38
CA TRP A 558 16.97 15.40 -25.33
C TRP A 558 16.26 16.76 -25.46
N ARG A 559 15.87 17.15 -26.69
CA ARG A 559 15.14 18.41 -26.93
C ARG A 559 13.67 18.37 -26.49
N ARG A 560 13.10 17.19 -26.28
CA ARG A 560 11.64 17.00 -26.20
C ARG A 560 11.05 17.07 -24.79
N GLN A 561 11.88 17.13 -23.75
CA GLN A 561 11.46 16.79 -22.37
C GLN A 561 11.88 17.79 -21.29
N TYR A 562 12.92 18.57 -21.56
CA TYR A 562 13.73 19.24 -20.55
C TYR A 562 14.58 20.30 -21.26
N ALA A 563 14.96 21.41 -20.63
CA ALA A 563 15.87 22.34 -21.30
C ALA A 563 17.22 21.68 -21.58
N TYR A 564 17.71 21.87 -22.79
CA TYR A 564 19.09 21.59 -23.17
C TYR A 564 19.82 22.91 -23.42
N THR A 565 21.00 23.08 -22.82
CA THR A 565 21.81 24.29 -22.99
C THR A 565 22.96 24.09 -23.96
N SER A 566 23.47 25.19 -24.51
CA SER A 566 24.72 25.19 -25.28
C SER A 566 25.90 24.63 -24.48
N ASP A 567 26.90 24.07 -25.16
CA ASP A 567 28.13 23.62 -24.50
C ASP A 567 28.77 24.77 -23.71
N GLN A 568 29.32 24.47 -22.53
CA GLN A 568 29.92 25.45 -21.61
C GLN A 568 28.90 26.47 -21.04
N THR A 569 27.63 26.11 -20.93
CA THR A 569 26.65 26.86 -20.14
C THR A 569 26.71 26.41 -18.67
N TYR A 570 26.63 27.35 -17.74
CA TYR A 570 26.43 27.07 -16.32
C TYR A 570 25.22 27.82 -15.76
N MET A 571 24.56 27.20 -14.78
CA MET A 571 23.49 27.78 -13.99
C MET A 571 24.08 28.43 -12.74
N THR A 572 23.62 29.65 -12.46
CA THR A 572 23.87 30.37 -11.20
C THR A 572 22.56 30.95 -10.65
N VAL A 573 22.65 31.58 -9.48
CA VAL A 573 21.58 32.39 -8.89
C VAL A 573 22.17 33.61 -8.21
N ASN A 574 21.39 34.69 -8.19
CA ASN A 574 21.72 35.89 -7.45
C ASN A 574 21.32 35.71 -5.97
N LEU A 575 22.30 35.45 -5.11
CA LEU A 575 22.12 35.36 -3.65
C LEU A 575 21.89 36.76 -3.05
N ARG A 576 20.70 37.34 -3.28
CA ARG A 576 20.35 38.73 -2.95
C ARG A 576 20.35 39.04 -1.44
N ASP A 577 19.97 38.09 -0.58
CA ASP A 577 20.05 38.28 0.88
C ASP A 577 21.16 37.43 1.52
N LYS A 578 22.30 38.08 1.77
CA LYS A 578 23.49 37.44 2.37
C LYS A 578 23.39 37.24 3.89
N ARG A 579 22.34 37.73 4.56
CA ARG A 579 22.29 37.81 6.03
C ARG A 579 22.14 36.45 6.73
N ASN A 580 21.66 35.41 6.04
CA ASN A 580 21.46 34.06 6.57
C ASN A 580 22.29 32.99 5.82
N VAL A 581 23.49 33.35 5.36
CA VAL A 581 24.38 32.43 4.62
C VAL A 581 25.20 31.57 5.60
N ASN A 582 25.03 30.25 5.54
CA ASN A 582 25.97 29.31 6.16
C ASN A 582 27.30 29.35 5.38
N MET A 583 28.24 30.16 5.87
CA MET A 583 29.53 30.42 5.20
C MET A 583 30.43 29.18 5.10
N ASP A 584 30.39 28.26 6.05
CA ASP A 584 31.16 27.00 5.98
C ASP A 584 30.61 26.09 4.85
N LEU A 585 29.28 26.01 4.69
CA LEU A 585 28.65 25.29 3.58
C LEU A 585 28.93 25.96 2.23
N LEU A 586 28.76 27.28 2.11
CA LEU A 586 29.06 28.00 0.86
C LEU A 586 30.54 27.84 0.48
N ARG A 587 31.45 27.86 1.45
CA ARG A 587 32.89 27.60 1.24
C ARG A 587 33.15 26.18 0.75
N ALA A 588 32.47 25.17 1.30
CA ALA A 588 32.57 23.80 0.82
C ALA A 588 32.09 23.69 -0.63
N LEU A 589 30.95 24.29 -0.97
CA LEU A 589 30.38 24.25 -2.32
C LEU A 589 31.24 25.01 -3.36
N ARG A 590 31.90 26.12 -2.97
CA ARG A 590 32.91 26.81 -3.80
C ARG A 590 34.08 25.89 -4.16
N LEU A 591 34.58 25.13 -3.18
CA LEU A 591 35.64 24.15 -3.38
C LEU A 591 35.19 22.84 -4.06
N LEU A 592 33.90 22.71 -4.37
CA LEU A 592 33.36 21.60 -5.15
C LEU A 592 33.08 22.01 -6.61
N PHE A 593 32.39 23.13 -6.80
CA PHE A 593 31.84 23.55 -8.09
C PHE A 593 32.62 24.66 -8.79
N ASP A 594 33.27 25.58 -8.06
CA ASP A 594 33.96 26.72 -8.68
C ASP A 594 35.44 26.43 -8.95
N SER A 595 36.04 25.45 -8.24
CA SER A 595 37.40 24.98 -8.52
C SER A 595 37.52 24.05 -9.74
N GLN A 596 36.48 23.99 -10.58
CA GLN A 596 36.47 23.31 -11.88
C GLN A 596 36.32 24.31 -13.05
N GLU A 597 36.60 25.60 -12.83
CA GLU A 597 37.01 26.46 -13.95
C GLU A 597 38.27 25.84 -14.61
N PRO A 598 38.26 25.55 -15.93
CA PRO A 598 39.32 24.83 -16.63
C PRO A 598 40.58 25.65 -16.91
#